data_AF-A0A6M0IJP6-F1
#
_entry.id   AF-A0A6M0IJP6-F1
#
_cell.length_a   1.000
_cell.length_b   1.000
_cell.length_c   1.000
_cell.angle_alpha   90.00
_cell.angle_beta   90.00
_cell.angle_gamma   90.00
#
_symmetry.space_group_name_H-M   'P 1'
#
loop_
_entity.id
_entity.type
_entity.pdbx_description
1 polymer ?
#
loop_
_entity_poly.entity_id
_entity_poly.type
_entity_poly.pdbx_seq_one_letter_code
_entity_poly.pdbx_strand_id
1 'polypeptide(L)'
;MNRFSVIYLLQKQYHHINSSTQPEAEALLEQLSTREGYTPIGIYDAKTELFYWEPTRQTQYNQSDIEEQGKLGNQMIDIAQRLRHQENDLKPQENSLSQLLSLDQA
;
A
#
# COMPACT_ATOMS: atom_id res chain seq x y z
N MET A 1 12.22 6.75 2.87
CA MET A 1 11.45 6.20 1.73
C MET A 1 10.38 5.29 2.29
N ASN A 2 9.13 5.42 1.84
CA ASN A 2 8.02 4.59 2.33
C ASN A 2 8.13 3.19 1.72
N ARG A 3 8.61 2.24 2.53
CA ARG A 3 8.83 0.85 2.12
C ARG A 3 7.54 0.04 2.17
N PHE A 4 6.66 0.31 3.12
CA PHE A 4 5.47 -0.50 3.35
C PHE A 4 4.22 0.25 2.90
N SER A 5 3.24 -0.48 2.41
CA SER A 5 1.91 0.03 2.13
C SER A 5 0.87 -0.85 2.83
N VAL A 6 0.14 -0.26 3.77
CA VAL A 6 -0.98 -0.92 4.46
C VAL A 6 -2.21 -0.81 3.58
N ILE A 7 -2.69 -1.94 3.06
CA ILE A 7 -3.82 -2.00 2.14
C ILE A 7 -5.12 -2.28 2.89
N TYR A 8 -6.16 -1.53 2.55
CA TYR A 8 -7.49 -1.67 3.13
C TYR A 8 -8.58 -1.37 2.09
N LEU A 9 -9.79 -1.80 2.38
CA LEU A 9 -10.99 -1.35 1.68
C LEU A 9 -11.71 -0.28 2.51
N LEU A 10 -12.19 0.74 1.83
CA LEU A 10 -13.17 1.71 2.35
C LEU A 10 -14.23 1.88 1.25
N GLN A 11 -15.50 1.71 1.60
CA GLN A 11 -16.60 1.79 0.63
C GLN A 11 -16.38 0.92 -0.64
N LYS A 12 -15.82 -0.29 -0.44
CA LYS A 12 -15.48 -1.27 -1.51
C LYS A 12 -14.38 -0.82 -2.49
N GLN A 13 -13.68 0.27 -2.20
CA GLN A 13 -12.53 0.72 -2.98
C GLN A 13 -11.25 0.41 -2.23
N TYR A 14 -10.20 0.02 -2.96
CA TYR A 14 -8.88 -0.22 -2.38
C TYR A 14 -8.17 1.10 -2.14
N HIS A 15 -7.55 1.19 -0.97
CA HIS A 15 -6.73 2.31 -0.55
C HIS A 15 -5.46 1.78 0.11
N HIS A 16 -4.47 2.66 0.24
CA HIS A 16 -3.26 2.37 1.01
C HIS A 16 -2.87 3.51 1.93
N ILE A 17 -2.16 3.18 3.01
CA ILE A 17 -1.40 4.12 3.83
C ILE A 17 0.06 3.72 3.75
N ASN A 18 0.92 4.67 3.42
CA ASN A 18 2.36 4.46 3.40
C ASN A 18 2.94 4.41 4.81
N SER A 19 3.94 3.55 4.98
CA SER A 19 4.70 3.42 6.23
C SER A 19 6.19 3.21 5.92
N SER A 20 7.05 3.71 6.80
CA SER A 20 8.50 3.55 6.66
C SER A 20 9.01 2.26 7.28
N THR A 21 8.32 1.75 8.31
CA THR A 21 8.77 0.59 9.09
C THR A 21 7.69 -0.49 9.20
N GLN A 22 8.11 -1.75 9.35
CA GLN A 22 7.18 -2.84 9.51
C GLN A 22 6.30 -2.71 10.77
N PRO A 23 6.85 -2.37 11.97
CA PRO A 23 6.02 -2.20 13.16
C PRO A 23 4.97 -1.08 13.03
N GLU A 24 5.31 0.02 12.34
CA GLU A 24 4.37 1.09 12.04
C GLU A 24 3.24 0.60 11.11
N ALA A 25 3.58 -0.21 10.10
CA ALA A 25 2.59 -0.79 9.19
C ALA A 25 1.65 -1.77 9.91
N GLU A 26 2.19 -2.58 10.82
CA GLU A 26 1.41 -3.51 11.67
C GLU A 26 0.46 -2.74 12.60
N ALA A 27 0.94 -1.68 13.28
CA ALA A 27 0.12 -0.84 14.14
C ALA A 27 -1.00 -0.13 13.36
N LEU A 28 -0.73 0.34 12.14
CA LEU A 28 -1.74 0.92 11.25
C LEU A 28 -2.79 -0.11 10.82
N LEU A 29 -2.37 -1.33 10.50
CA LEU A 29 -3.29 -2.42 10.13
C LEU A 29 -4.22 -2.77 11.30
N GLU A 30 -3.67 -2.87 12.52
CA GLU A 30 -4.44 -3.06 13.74
C GLU A 30 -5.42 -1.90 13.99
N GLN A 31 -4.96 -0.65 13.86
CA GLN A 31 -5.83 0.51 14.01
C GLN A 31 -7.01 0.47 13.04
N LEU A 32 -6.79 0.10 11.77
CA LEU A 32 -7.85 -0.02 10.78
C LEU A 32 -8.88 -1.09 11.13
N SER A 33 -8.47 -2.18 11.79
CA SER A 33 -9.39 -3.24 12.24
C SER A 33 -10.40 -2.76 13.30
N THR A 34 -10.09 -1.67 14.00
CA THR A 34 -10.97 -1.07 15.03
C THR A 34 -11.89 0.04 14.49
N ARG A 35 -11.71 0.48 13.24
CA ARG A 35 -12.46 1.58 12.64
C ARG A 35 -13.64 1.07 11.82
N GLU A 36 -14.83 1.56 12.13
CA GLU A 36 -16.05 1.22 11.38
C GLU A 36 -15.94 1.65 9.91
N GLY A 37 -16.39 0.77 9.00
CA GLY A 37 -16.38 1.02 7.55
C GLY A 37 -15.05 0.72 6.86
N TYR A 38 -13.98 0.47 7.62
CA TYR A 38 -12.69 0.04 7.09
C TYR A 38 -12.60 -1.48 7.13
N THR A 39 -12.01 -2.08 6.10
CA THR A 39 -11.69 -3.50 6.09
C THR A 39 -10.19 -3.67 5.82
N PRO A 40 -9.38 -4.01 6.83
CA PRO A 40 -7.96 -4.26 6.62
C PRO A 40 -7.76 -5.48 5.71
N ILE A 41 -6.78 -5.39 4.80
CA ILE A 41 -6.43 -6.47 3.87
C ILE A 41 -5.05 -7.04 4.19
N GLY A 42 -4.04 -6.18 4.35
CA GLY A 42 -2.68 -6.63 4.61
C GLY A 42 -1.64 -5.53 4.38
N ILE A 43 -0.37 -5.93 4.36
CA ILE A 43 0.79 -5.06 4.22
C ILE A 43 1.59 -5.53 3.01
N TYR A 44 1.86 -4.61 2.09
CA TYR A 44 2.78 -4.83 0.99
C TYR A 44 4.16 -4.28 1.34
N ASP A 45 5.21 -5.08 1.16
CA ASP A 45 6.60 -4.66 1.28
C ASP A 45 7.22 -4.42 -0.09
N ALA A 46 7.45 -3.14 -0.42
CA ALA A 46 8.02 -2.70 -1.68
C ALA A 46 9.42 -3.22 -1.97
N LYS A 47 10.18 -3.59 -0.93
CA LYS A 47 11.57 -4.01 -1.08
C LYS A 47 11.65 -5.47 -1.51
N THR A 48 10.76 -6.30 -0.98
CA THR A 48 10.73 -7.75 -1.20
C THR A 48 9.64 -8.16 -2.17
N GLU A 49 8.74 -7.25 -2.52
CA GLU A 49 7.53 -7.48 -3.31
C GLU A 49 6.62 -8.57 -2.72
N LEU A 50 6.66 -8.71 -1.38
CA LEU A 50 5.82 -9.64 -0.66
C LEU A 50 4.57 -8.97 -0.11
N PHE A 51 3.50 -9.75 -0.04
CA PHE A 51 2.24 -9.36 0.57
C PHE A 51 1.98 -10.18 1.84
N TYR A 52 1.81 -9.50 2.97
CA TYR A 52 1.49 -10.08 4.26
C TYR A 52 0.01 -9.83 4.55
N TRP A 53 -0.79 -10.88 4.65
CA TRP A 53 -2.22 -10.74 4.87
C TRP A 53 -2.52 -10.33 6.32
N GLU A 54 -3.64 -9.65 6.52
CA GLU A 54 -4.25 -9.53 7.85
C GLU A 54 -4.46 -10.94 8.45
N PRO A 55 -4.23 -11.16 9.77
CA PRO A 55 -4.17 -12.52 10.35
C PRO A 55 -5.34 -13.45 10.05
N THR A 56 -6.57 -12.93 10.05
CA THR A 56 -7.77 -13.72 9.71
C THR A 56 -7.73 -14.15 8.25
N ARG A 57 -7.41 -13.22 7.34
CA ARG A 57 -7.22 -13.50 5.91
C ARG A 57 -6.04 -14.42 5.64
N GLN A 58 -4.95 -14.29 6.38
CA GLN A 58 -3.78 -15.17 6.27
C GLN A 58 -4.17 -16.63 6.54
N THR A 59 -5.02 -16.85 7.54
CA THR A 59 -5.52 -18.19 7.86
C THR A 59 -6.32 -18.78 6.70
N GLN A 60 -7.19 -17.98 6.08
CA GLN A 60 -7.98 -18.39 4.91
C GLN A 60 -7.08 -18.66 3.70
N TYR A 61 -6.16 -17.74 3.41
CA TYR A 61 -5.18 -17.86 2.33
C TYR A 61 -4.35 -19.15 2.45
N ASN A 62 -3.91 -19.50 3.67
CA ASN A 62 -3.14 -20.72 3.91
C ASN A 62 -3.96 -22.01 3.74
N GLN A 63 -5.30 -21.92 3.78
CA GLN A 63 -6.20 -23.06 3.56
C GLN A 63 -6.59 -23.24 2.09
N SER A 64 -6.42 -22.20 1.27
CA SER A 64 -6.62 -22.25 -0.18
C SER A 64 -5.59 -23.15 -0.86
N ASP A 65 -5.94 -23.66 -2.03
CA ASP A 65 -4.99 -24.41 -2.87
C ASP A 65 -3.90 -23.49 -3.44
N ILE A 66 -2.84 -24.10 -3.97
CA ILE A 66 -1.65 -23.36 -4.44
C ILE A 66 -1.97 -22.42 -5.62
N GLU A 67 -2.96 -22.77 -6.44
CA GLU A 67 -3.34 -21.99 -7.61
C GLU A 67 -4.12 -20.74 -7.17
N GLU A 68 -5.06 -20.91 -6.23
CA GLU A 68 -5.82 -19.83 -5.62
C GLU A 68 -4.91 -18.89 -4.83
N GLN A 69 -3.96 -19.44 -4.05
CA GLN A 69 -2.94 -18.65 -3.38
C GLN A 69 -2.15 -17.79 -4.37
N GLY A 70 -1.67 -18.39 -5.46
CA GLY A 70 -0.96 -17.67 -6.52
C GLY A 70 -1.80 -16.53 -7.14
N LYS A 71 -3.07 -16.80 -7.45
CA LYS A 71 -4.00 -15.80 -8.01
C LYS A 71 -4.23 -14.63 -7.03
N LEU A 72 -4.56 -14.94 -5.77
CA LEU A 72 -4.85 -13.94 -4.74
C LEU A 72 -3.62 -13.09 -4.41
N GLY A 73 -2.45 -13.74 -4.28
CA GLY A 73 -1.19 -13.05 -4.02
C GLY A 73 -0.83 -12.08 -5.14
N ASN A 74 -0.85 -12.53 -6.39
CA ASN A 74 -0.55 -11.70 -7.55
C ASN A 74 -1.53 -10.53 -7.67
N GLN A 75 -2.84 -10.79 -7.50
CA GLN A 75 -3.86 -9.74 -7.53
C GLN A 75 -3.58 -8.65 -6.49
N MET A 76 -3.20 -9.03 -5.27
CA MET A 76 -2.94 -8.04 -4.22
C MET A 76 -1.65 -7.25 -4.46
N ILE A 77 -0.61 -7.88 -4.98
CA ILE A 77 0.62 -7.20 -5.39
C ILE A 77 0.31 -6.17 -6.49
N ASP A 78 -0.46 -6.55 -7.52
CA ASP A 78 -0.86 -5.65 -8.62
C ASP A 78 -1.69 -4.46 -8.13
N ILE A 79 -2.57 -4.68 -7.15
CA ILE A 79 -3.34 -3.59 -6.52
C ILE A 79 -2.39 -2.66 -5.74
N ALA A 80 -1.51 -3.21 -4.92
CA ALA A 80 -0.59 -2.41 -4.10
C ALA A 80 0.36 -1.56 -4.97
N GLN A 81 0.90 -2.14 -6.04
CA GLN A 81 1.74 -1.42 -7.00
C GLN A 81 0.95 -0.28 -7.68
N ARG A 82 -0.26 -0.56 -8.19
CA ARG A 82 -1.10 0.47 -8.82
C ARG A 82 -1.40 1.64 -7.89
N LEU A 83 -1.75 1.37 -6.63
CA LEU A 83 -2.00 2.42 -5.64
C LEU A 83 -0.77 3.31 -5.42
N ARG A 84 0.43 2.70 -5.33
CA ARG A 84 1.69 3.46 -5.18
C ARG A 84 2.06 4.25 -6.42
N HIS A 85 1.81 3.72 -7.62
CA HIS A 85 2.01 4.46 -8.86
C HIS A 85 1.07 5.67 -8.95
N GLN A 86 -0.23 5.48 -8.67
CA GLN A 86 -1.21 6.56 -8.69
C GLN A 86 -0.87 7.67 -7.69
N GLU A 87 -0.41 7.33 -6.48
CA GLU A 87 0.04 8.33 -5.51
C GLU A 87 1.25 9.14 -6.00
N ASN A 88 2.18 8.49 -6.72
CA ASN A 88 3.34 9.16 -7.30
C ASN A 88 2.95 10.05 -8.50
N ASP A 89 1.99 9.61 -9.32
CA ASP A 89 1.48 10.39 -10.46
C ASP A 89 0.64 11.60 -10.00
N LEU A 90 -0.05 11.47 -8.85
CA LEU A 90 -0.81 12.54 -8.21
C LEU A 90 0.07 13.52 -7.42
N LYS A 91 1.34 13.21 -7.19
CA LYS A 91 2.34 14.22 -6.82
C LYS A 91 2.84 14.85 -8.11
N PRO A 92 2.40 16.07 -8.48
CA PRO A 92 3.01 16.76 -9.60
C PRO A 92 4.50 16.85 -9.29
N GLN A 93 5.34 16.67 -10.32
CA GLN A 93 6.75 17.03 -10.28
C GLN A 93 6.94 18.27 -9.39
N GLU A 94 7.64 18.10 -8.26
CA GLU A 94 8.32 19.22 -7.60
C GLU A 94 9.47 19.67 -8.53
N ASN A 95 9.11 20.25 -9.67
CA ASN A 95 9.98 21.05 -10.52
C ASN A 95 9.19 22.31 -10.86
N SER A 96 9.16 23.28 -9.94
CA SER A 96 8.91 24.70 -10.25
C SER A 96 9.15 25.66 -9.07
N LEU A 97 10.09 25.38 -8.17
CA LEU A 97 10.71 26.44 -7.35
C LEU A 97 12.17 26.65 -7.75
N SER A 98 12.89 25.59 -8.10
CA SER A 98 14.28 25.69 -8.59
C SER A 98 14.41 26.31 -9.99
N GLN A 99 13.40 26.19 -10.85
CA GLN A 99 13.36 26.83 -12.18
C GLN A 99 12.89 28.30 -12.14
N LEU A 100 12.16 28.69 -11.09
CA LEU A 100 11.66 30.05 -10.89
C LEU A 100 12.74 30.96 -10.26
N LEU A 101 13.64 30.39 -9.46
CA LEU A 101 14.77 31.10 -8.84
C LEU A 101 15.98 31.29 -9.79
N SER A 102 16.00 30.64 -10.94
CA SER A 102 17.07 30.76 -11.95
C SER A 102 16.80 31.81 -13.03
N LEU A 103 15.58 32.38 -13.08
CA LEU A 103 15.19 33.37 -14.08
C LEU A 103 15.36 34.83 -13.62
N ASP A 104 15.71 35.05 -12.35
CA ASP A 104 15.97 36.38 -11.76
C ASP A 104 17.46 36.76 -11.73
N GLN A 105 18.31 36.01 -12.42
CA GLN A 105 19.73 36.34 -12.64
C GLN A 105 20.07 36.29 -14.13
N ALA A 106 19.50 37.22 -14.90
CA ALA A 106 20.00 37.61 -16.22
C ALA A 106 19.74 39.10 -16.47
#